data_AF-A0A7I8IZC1-F1
#
_entry.id   AF-A0A7I8IZC1-F1
#
_cell.length_a   1.000
_cell.length_b   1.000
_cell.length_c   1.000
_cell.angle_alpha   90.00
_cell.angle_beta   90.00
_cell.angle_gamma   90.00
#
_symmetry.space_group_name_H-M   'P 1'
#
loop_
_entity.id
_entity.type
_entity.pdbx_description
1 polymer ?
#
loop_
_entity_poly.entity_id
_entity_poly.type
_entity_poly.pdbx_seq_one_letter_code
_entity_poly.pdbx_strand_id
1 'polypeptide(L)'
;MGDERGKLDEYAVIREGEAEILMHRSNSVFYNKTQVNNRDMSIAVLRTFISRRKEEHDAYLTKKRRTKSKVHGEKSSTAVKEAVTTEEEPSGVSERDELGTSEEPSNENGGSHSGELKQPAVLEALAASGLRSLRYAREVEGIGKIVALDIDKASIEACRKNIQFNGSLAASKVEAHQADARVYMLTHPKEYDVVDLDPYGSPSVFLDSAVQCVADGGLLMCTATDLAVLCGGNGEVCYAKYGSYPLKGKYCHEMALRILLACIESHANRYKRYIVPIVSVQMDFYIRVFVRVYTSASAIKNTPLKLSYIYQCIGCDSFHLQPLGRIATKNNSVRYAPGFGPSVPQECTDCGKKFNMGGPIWSAPIHDLEWVSSILTSVRTMKERYPAYEKISAVLTTISEELPDVPLFVSLHNLCATLKCTSPSAVIFRSAVINAGYRISGSHVNPLGLKSDAPMDVIWDIMRTWVKTHPVKAQPADQSGTVILSKEPKLQANFARAVASLSKAQAKKVARFLPNPERHWGPKVRAGRQITAKHASLLGTDKTNMALGPQGGGLEAPPITDEEEEEPEHKRQKIGDEFAVAP
;
A
#
# COMPACT_ATOMS: atom_id res chain seq x y z
N MET A 1 20.14 26.59 38.45
CA MET A 1 20.50 26.39 37.03
C MET A 1 21.68 25.43 36.80
N GLY A 2 22.07 24.60 37.80
CA GLY A 2 23.25 23.73 37.69
C GLY A 2 22.99 22.22 37.54
N ASP A 3 21.73 21.75 37.64
CA ASP A 3 21.40 20.32 37.78
C ASP A 3 20.79 19.66 36.52
N GLU A 4 20.45 20.45 35.48
CA GLU A 4 19.86 19.89 34.25
C GLU A 4 20.88 19.57 33.16
N ARG A 5 22.09 20.14 33.21
CA ARG A 5 23.13 19.88 32.19
C ARG A 5 23.78 18.50 32.33
N GLY A 6 23.87 17.95 33.55
CA GLY A 6 24.44 16.61 33.77
C GLY A 6 23.54 15.45 33.31
N LYS A 7 22.22 15.67 33.16
CA LYS A 7 21.27 14.64 32.69
C LYS A 7 21.21 14.50 31.16
N LEU A 8 21.79 15.45 30.41
CA LEU A 8 21.81 15.42 28.94
C LEU A 8 22.98 14.58 28.39
N ASP A 9 24.04 14.35 29.16
CA ASP A 9 25.22 13.58 28.71
C ASP A 9 24.89 12.11 28.37
N GLU A 10 23.86 11.55 29.01
CA GLU A 10 23.37 10.18 28.78
C GLU A 10 22.56 10.01 27.48
N TYR A 11 22.17 11.12 26.83
CA TYR A 11 21.31 11.12 25.66
C TYR A 11 22.05 11.66 24.42
N ALA A 12 21.79 11.04 23.28
CA ALA A 12 22.13 11.58 21.97
C ALA A 12 20.89 12.27 21.38
N VAL A 13 21.05 13.50 20.91
CA VAL A 13 19.98 14.22 20.20
C VAL A 13 19.97 13.76 18.75
N ILE A 14 18.82 13.28 18.28
CA ILE A 14 18.61 12.95 16.87
C ILE A 14 17.60 13.92 16.31
N ARG A 15 17.98 14.61 15.23
CA ARG A 15 17.09 15.48 14.48
C ARG A 15 16.61 14.79 13.21
N GLU A 16 15.31 14.85 12.96
CA GLU A 16 14.71 14.44 11.69
C GLU A 16 13.66 15.47 11.28
N GLY A 17 13.87 16.11 10.13
CA GLY A 17 13.06 17.24 9.73
C GLY A 17 13.17 18.38 10.74
N GLU A 18 12.03 18.82 11.26
CA GLU A 18 11.98 19.88 12.26
C GLU A 18 11.88 19.36 13.70
N ALA A 19 11.73 18.04 13.90
CA ALA A 19 11.62 17.44 15.22
C ALA A 19 12.97 16.92 15.72
N GLU A 20 13.15 16.98 17.04
CA GLU A 20 14.33 16.46 17.72
C GLU A 20 13.92 15.47 18.81
N ILE A 21 14.62 14.35 18.93
CA ILE A 21 14.33 13.36 19.98
C ILE A 21 15.59 13.06 20.78
N LEU A 22 15.38 12.85 22.08
CA LEU A 22 16.39 12.39 23.02
C LEU A 22 16.43 10.86 22.95
N MET A 23 17.57 10.32 22.50
CA MET A 23 17.79 8.87 22.47
C MET A 23 18.81 8.50 23.54
N HIS A 24 18.41 7.66 24.50
CA HIS A 24 19.32 7.17 25.52
C HIS A 24 20.46 6.37 24.88
N ARG A 25 21.72 6.65 25.23
CA ARG A 25 22.89 6.04 24.58
C ARG A 25 22.92 4.51 24.66
N SER A 26 22.34 3.92 25.71
CA SER A 26 22.23 2.46 25.85
C SER A 26 21.06 1.83 25.09
N ASN A 27 20.12 2.62 24.53
CA ASN A 27 18.87 2.10 24.00
C ASN A 27 18.64 2.54 22.53
N SER A 28 19.38 1.90 21.62
CA SER A 28 19.42 2.22 20.18
C SER A 28 18.17 1.83 19.38
N VAL A 29 17.12 1.36 20.06
CA VAL A 29 16.00 0.62 19.45
C VAL A 29 14.85 1.53 18.99
N PHE A 30 14.80 2.77 19.49
CA PHE A 30 13.66 3.67 19.28
C PHE A 30 13.74 4.59 18.05
N TYR A 31 14.85 4.53 17.28
CA TYR A 31 15.01 5.32 16.06
C TYR A 31 15.51 4.47 14.90
N ASN A 32 14.76 4.51 13.80
CA ASN A 32 15.10 3.84 12.56
C ASN A 32 15.18 4.84 11.39
N LYS A 33 16.41 5.12 10.93
CA LYS A 33 16.72 6.03 9.82
C LYS A 33 16.06 5.58 8.51
N THR A 34 15.83 4.29 8.35
CA THR A 34 15.17 3.75 7.16
C THR A 34 13.69 4.12 7.05
N GLN A 35 13.08 4.57 8.14
CA GLN A 35 11.68 5.01 8.21
C GLN A 35 11.49 6.51 7.94
N VAL A 36 12.57 7.27 7.64
CA VAL A 36 12.46 8.69 7.25
C VAL A 36 11.56 8.83 6.01
N ASN A 37 11.74 7.95 5.01
CA ASN A 37 10.91 7.88 3.80
C ASN A 37 9.40 7.72 4.14
N ASN A 38 9.10 6.90 5.16
CA ASN A 38 7.73 6.62 5.60
C ASN A 38 7.09 7.87 6.23
N ARG A 39 7.82 8.49 7.17
CA ARG A 39 7.35 9.69 7.88
C ARG A 39 7.18 10.88 6.93
N ASP A 40 8.11 11.07 5.99
CA ASP A 40 8.00 12.11 4.95
C ASP A 40 6.81 11.90 4.02
N MET A 41 6.58 10.66 3.55
CA MET A 41 5.41 10.34 2.75
C MET A 41 4.11 10.62 3.52
N SER A 42 4.08 10.32 4.82
CA SER A 42 2.93 10.60 5.67
C SER A 42 2.66 12.09 5.82
N ILE A 43 3.69 12.90 6.02
CA ILE A 43 3.59 14.37 6.09
C ILE A 43 3.09 14.95 4.76
N ALA A 44 3.58 14.44 3.63
CA ALA A 44 3.14 14.88 2.31
C ALA A 44 1.64 14.59 2.07
N VAL A 45 1.19 13.39 2.46
CA VAL A 45 -0.24 13.01 2.39
C VAL A 45 -1.07 13.84 3.36
N LEU A 46 -0.62 14.04 4.60
CA LEU A 46 -1.32 14.84 5.62
C LEU A 46 -1.52 16.30 5.19
N ARG A 47 -0.49 16.95 4.66
CA ARG A 47 -0.59 18.32 4.12
C ARG A 47 -1.65 18.42 3.03
N THR A 48 -1.67 17.44 2.11
CA THR A 48 -2.68 17.37 1.05
C THR A 48 -4.07 17.09 1.63
N PHE A 49 -4.18 16.22 2.64
CA PHE A 49 -5.44 15.91 3.29
C PHE A 49 -6.08 17.13 3.97
N ILE A 50 -5.29 17.96 4.63
CA ILE A 50 -5.79 19.20 5.25
C ILE A 50 -6.35 20.14 4.18
N SER A 51 -5.65 20.33 3.06
CA SER A 51 -6.15 21.14 1.94
C SER A 51 -7.46 20.58 1.39
N ARG A 52 -7.51 19.27 1.13
CA ARG A 52 -8.71 18.60 0.59
C ARG A 52 -9.90 18.66 1.53
N ARG A 53 -9.69 18.47 2.84
CA ARG A 53 -10.75 18.61 3.84
C ARG A 53 -11.35 20.02 3.83
N LYS A 54 -10.51 21.05 3.65
CA LYS A 54 -10.97 22.44 3.51
C LYS A 54 -11.80 22.63 2.24
N GLU A 55 -11.32 22.16 1.09
CA GLU A 55 -12.05 22.20 -0.18
C GLU A 55 -13.41 21.47 -0.10
N GLU A 56 -13.44 20.28 0.51
CA GLU A 56 -14.65 19.48 0.74
C GLU A 56 -15.65 20.25 1.62
N HIS A 57 -15.17 20.91 2.69
CA HIS A 57 -16.00 21.70 3.58
C HIS A 57 -16.57 22.95 2.90
N ASP A 58 -15.75 23.69 2.14
CA ASP A 58 -16.17 24.90 1.41
C ASP A 58 -17.22 24.54 0.34
N ALA A 59 -17.03 23.41 -0.35
CA ALA A 59 -18.00 22.87 -1.30
C ALA A 59 -19.32 22.48 -0.61
N TYR A 60 -19.26 21.87 0.58
CA TYR A 60 -20.44 21.55 1.39
C TYR A 60 -21.21 22.81 1.82
N LEU A 61 -20.52 23.83 2.33
CA LEU A 61 -21.13 25.10 2.72
C LEU A 61 -21.79 25.80 1.52
N THR A 62 -21.13 25.78 0.36
CA THR A 62 -21.67 26.35 -0.88
C THR A 62 -22.95 25.63 -1.32
N LYS A 63 -22.96 24.28 -1.30
CA LYS A 63 -24.17 23.49 -1.59
C LYS A 63 -25.30 23.82 -0.61
N LYS A 64 -25.00 23.87 0.69
CA LYS A 64 -25.97 24.20 1.75
C LYS A 64 -26.58 25.60 1.57
N ARG A 65 -25.78 26.59 1.18
CA ARG A 65 -26.26 27.95 0.85
C ARG A 65 -27.19 27.93 -0.37
N ARG A 66 -26.83 27.23 -1.45
CA ARG A 66 -27.67 27.12 -2.67
C ARG A 66 -29.01 26.44 -2.37
N THR A 67 -29.04 25.40 -1.55
CA THR A 67 -30.29 24.73 -1.15
C THR A 67 -31.17 25.66 -0.30
N LYS A 68 -30.59 26.40 0.66
CA LYS A 68 -31.34 27.38 1.45
C LYS A 68 -31.92 28.50 0.58
N SER A 69 -31.18 29.00 -0.42
CA SER A 69 -31.67 30.02 -1.36
C SER A 69 -32.78 29.50 -2.27
N LYS A 70 -32.74 28.24 -2.72
CA LYS A 70 -33.84 27.63 -3.49
C LYS A 70 -35.13 27.48 -2.66
N VAL A 71 -35.02 27.05 -1.40
CA VAL A 71 -36.17 26.90 -0.50
C VAL A 71 -36.79 28.26 -0.11
N HIS A 72 -36.01 29.33 -0.05
CA HIS A 72 -36.55 30.70 0.12
C HIS A 72 -37.15 31.29 -1.17
N GLY A 73 -36.69 30.87 -2.35
CA GLY A 73 -37.24 31.31 -3.64
C GLY A 73 -38.61 30.70 -3.98
N GLU A 74 -38.91 29.48 -3.51
CA GLU A 74 -40.19 28.80 -3.74
C GLU A 74 -41.32 29.21 -2.77
N LYS A 75 -41.01 29.99 -1.71
CA LYS A 75 -42.03 30.51 -0.77
C LYS A 75 -42.68 31.85 -1.20
N SER A 76 -42.37 32.37 -2.39
CA SER A 76 -42.90 33.66 -2.89
C SER A 76 -43.86 33.57 -4.08
N SER A 77 -44.31 32.38 -4.48
CA SER A 77 -45.39 32.19 -5.47
C SER A 77 -45.97 30.80 -5.21
N THR A 78 -47.21 30.58 -4.78
CA THR A 78 -48.49 31.17 -5.19
C THR A 78 -49.51 30.82 -4.11
N ALA A 79 -50.20 31.82 -3.56
CA ALA A 79 -51.47 31.62 -2.87
C ALA A 79 -52.58 31.85 -3.89
N VAL A 80 -53.19 30.76 -4.38
CA VAL A 80 -54.52 30.81 -5.01
C VAL A 80 -55.33 29.68 -4.40
N LYS A 81 -56.43 30.06 -3.77
CA LYS A 81 -57.49 29.17 -3.30
C LYS A 81 -58.33 28.75 -4.51
N GLU A 82 -58.66 27.47 -4.60
CA GLU A 82 -59.95 27.01 -5.11
C GLU A 82 -60.26 25.62 -4.57
N ALA A 83 -61.56 25.33 -4.42
CA ALA A 83 -62.12 24.30 -3.55
C ALA A 83 -63.00 23.32 -4.34
N VAL A 84 -63.16 22.11 -3.78
CA VAL A 84 -64.22 21.09 -4.03
C VAL A 84 -64.04 20.31 -5.36
N THR A 85 -64.03 18.97 -5.45
CA THR A 85 -65.00 17.94 -5.00
C THR A 85 -64.36 16.58 -4.61
N THR A 86 -65.10 15.86 -3.77
CA THR A 86 -65.02 14.45 -3.37
C THR A 86 -65.34 13.45 -4.48
N GLU A 87 -64.72 12.25 -4.45
CA GLU A 87 -65.26 10.91 -4.83
C GLU A 87 -64.11 9.89 -4.68
N GLU A 88 -64.11 9.07 -3.63
CA GLU A 88 -64.53 7.65 -3.56
C GLU A 88 -63.51 6.61 -4.10
N GLU A 89 -63.04 5.80 -3.15
CA GLU A 89 -62.29 4.54 -3.26
C GLU A 89 -63.14 3.41 -3.89
N PRO A 90 -62.55 2.34 -4.44
CA PRO A 90 -62.31 1.15 -3.59
C PRO A 90 -61.00 0.38 -3.86
N SER A 91 -60.25 0.15 -2.78
CA SER A 91 -59.78 -1.14 -2.27
C SER A 91 -59.38 -2.26 -3.24
N GLY A 92 -58.10 -2.64 -3.18
CA GLY A 92 -57.57 -3.94 -3.61
C GLY A 92 -56.48 -4.42 -2.64
N VAL A 93 -56.80 -5.45 -1.86
CA VAL A 93 -55.98 -6.05 -0.80
C VAL A 93 -54.93 -6.99 -1.38
N SER A 94 -53.66 -6.88 -0.97
CA SER A 94 -52.79 -8.04 -0.73
C SER A 94 -51.57 -7.72 0.15
N GLU A 95 -51.68 -8.18 1.38
CA GLU A 95 -50.68 -8.87 2.21
C GLU A 95 -49.37 -8.18 2.66
N ARG A 96 -49.17 -8.34 3.96
CA ARG A 96 -48.14 -7.78 4.84
C ARG A 96 -46.84 -8.56 4.67
N ASP A 97 -45.75 -7.84 4.47
CA ASP A 97 -44.45 -8.24 4.97
C ASP A 97 -44.01 -7.22 6.02
N GLU A 98 -44.03 -7.64 7.28
CA GLU A 98 -43.45 -6.91 8.41
C GLU A 98 -41.93 -6.85 8.22
N LEU A 99 -41.41 -5.67 7.88
CA LEU A 99 -40.00 -5.35 8.09
C LEU A 99 -39.90 -4.09 8.93
N GLY A 100 -39.20 -4.25 10.06
CA GLY A 100 -39.09 -3.30 11.15
C GLY A 100 -38.83 -1.86 10.75
N THR A 101 -39.53 -0.99 11.45
CA THR A 101 -39.30 0.45 11.60
C THR A 101 -37.82 0.80 11.48
N SER A 102 -37.46 1.43 10.36
CA SER A 102 -36.26 2.22 10.27
C SER A 102 -36.47 3.46 11.14
N GLU A 103 -36.11 3.35 12.41
CA GLU A 103 -35.79 4.52 13.22
C GLU A 103 -34.61 5.21 12.53
N GLU A 104 -34.91 6.30 11.83
CA GLU A 104 -33.89 7.31 11.56
C GLU A 104 -33.32 7.74 12.90
N PRO A 105 -31.99 7.76 13.10
CA PRO A 105 -31.44 8.37 14.30
C PRO A 105 -31.72 9.87 14.19
N SER A 106 -32.74 10.31 14.93
CA SER A 106 -32.95 11.70 15.30
C SER A 106 -31.65 12.19 15.92
N ASN A 107 -30.92 12.98 15.15
CA ASN A 107 -29.66 13.59 15.57
C ASN A 107 -29.99 14.75 16.54
N GLU A 108 -30.47 14.39 17.72
CA GLU A 108 -30.55 15.29 18.87
C GLU A 108 -29.17 15.36 19.51
N ASN A 109 -28.33 16.22 18.95
CA ASN A 109 -27.32 16.92 19.74
C ASN A 109 -27.43 18.40 19.42
N GLY A 110 -28.27 19.07 20.20
CA GLY A 110 -28.34 20.51 20.30
C GLY A 110 -27.02 21.05 20.84
N GLY A 111 -26.07 21.27 19.94
CA GLY A 111 -24.87 22.06 20.18
C GLY A 111 -24.74 23.04 19.02
N SER A 112 -24.73 24.33 19.35
CA SER A 112 -24.44 25.43 18.43
C SER A 112 -23.16 25.14 17.61
N HIS A 113 -23.31 24.58 16.41
CA HIS A 113 -22.19 24.39 15.49
C HIS A 113 -21.82 25.75 14.91
N SER A 114 -20.73 26.34 15.42
CA SER A 114 -19.99 27.37 14.69
C SER A 114 -19.69 26.82 13.29
N GLY A 115 -19.90 27.64 12.25
CA GLY A 115 -19.71 27.24 10.85
C GLY A 115 -18.24 27.07 10.44
N GLU A 116 -17.33 26.87 11.39
CA GLU A 116 -15.88 26.76 11.17
C GLU A 116 -15.43 25.30 11.16
N LEU A 117 -14.60 24.95 10.17
CA LEU A 117 -14.00 23.63 10.06
C LEU A 117 -12.99 23.43 11.20
N LYS A 118 -13.28 22.48 12.10
CA LYS A 118 -12.33 22.08 13.15
C LYS A 118 -11.06 21.50 12.54
N GLN A 119 -9.91 21.84 13.15
CA GLN A 119 -8.62 21.24 12.82
C GLN A 119 -8.68 19.73 13.05
N PRO A 120 -8.06 18.91 12.17
CA PRO A 120 -8.15 17.47 12.26
C PRO A 120 -7.43 16.92 13.48
N ALA A 121 -8.08 16.01 14.20
CA ALA A 121 -7.49 15.24 15.29
C ALA A 121 -6.77 14.00 14.73
N VAL A 122 -5.57 13.72 15.24
CA VAL A 122 -4.71 12.61 14.77
C VAL A 122 -4.40 11.65 15.90
N LEU A 123 -4.44 10.36 15.58
CA LEU A 123 -4.01 9.27 16.46
C LEU A 123 -2.80 8.56 15.85
N GLU A 124 -1.66 8.60 16.51
CA GLU A 124 -0.54 7.69 16.27
C GLU A 124 -0.68 6.50 17.23
N ALA A 125 -1.12 5.36 16.72
CA ALA A 125 -1.51 4.23 17.55
C ALA A 125 -0.33 3.46 18.17
N LEU A 126 0.88 3.57 17.58
CA LEU A 126 2.10 2.90 18.03
C LEU A 126 3.29 3.87 17.93
N ALA A 127 3.41 4.76 18.92
CA ALA A 127 4.23 5.96 18.85
C ALA A 127 5.71 5.76 19.20
N ALA A 128 6.06 4.74 19.99
CA ALA A 128 7.41 4.55 20.49
C ALA A 128 7.99 5.84 21.12
N SER A 129 8.97 6.47 20.45
CA SER A 129 9.59 7.73 20.90
C SER A 129 8.74 8.98 20.68
N GLY A 130 7.61 8.87 19.96
CA GLY A 130 6.76 9.99 19.57
C GLY A 130 7.27 10.79 18.38
N LEU A 131 8.38 10.38 17.75
CA LEU A 131 9.02 11.15 16.67
C LEU A 131 8.04 11.55 15.56
N ARG A 132 7.18 10.64 15.13
CA ARG A 132 6.22 10.89 14.06
C ARG A 132 5.15 11.89 14.49
N SER A 133 4.53 11.73 15.66
CA SER A 133 3.64 12.73 16.25
C SER A 133 4.28 14.11 16.36
N LEU A 134 5.55 14.19 16.77
CA LEU A 134 6.29 15.45 16.87
C LEU A 134 6.50 16.09 15.51
N ARG A 135 6.89 15.30 14.50
CA ARG A 135 7.00 15.80 13.13
C ARG A 135 5.66 16.26 12.59
N TYR A 136 4.56 15.57 12.89
CA TYR A 136 3.22 16.03 12.51
C TYR A 136 2.88 17.38 13.15
N ALA A 137 3.14 17.54 14.45
CA ALA A 137 2.84 18.77 15.17
C ALA A 137 3.61 20.00 14.65
N ARG A 138 4.87 19.78 14.26
CA ARG A 138 5.81 20.83 13.84
C ARG A 138 5.74 21.13 12.34
N GLU A 139 5.60 20.11 11.52
CA GLU A 139 5.76 20.23 10.07
C GLU A 139 4.42 20.32 9.31
N VAL A 140 3.28 19.99 9.94
CA VAL A 140 1.96 20.01 9.30
C VAL A 140 1.12 21.16 9.85
N GLU A 141 1.04 22.24 9.07
CA GLU A 141 0.21 23.40 9.38
C GLU A 141 -1.29 23.04 9.33
N GLY A 142 -2.07 23.61 10.25
CA GLY A 142 -3.51 23.37 10.35
C GLY A 142 -3.91 22.05 11.03
N ILE A 143 -2.95 21.23 11.48
CA ILE A 143 -3.23 20.03 12.28
C ILE A 143 -3.62 20.40 13.72
N GLY A 144 -4.61 19.69 14.27
CA GLY A 144 -5.11 19.91 15.62
C GLY A 144 -4.37 19.06 16.65
N LYS A 145 -5.14 18.47 17.57
CA LYS A 145 -4.64 17.56 18.61
C LYS A 145 -4.08 16.28 18.00
N ILE A 146 -2.94 15.83 18.52
CA ILE A 146 -2.28 14.58 18.17
C ILE A 146 -2.15 13.73 19.43
N VAL A 147 -2.67 12.51 19.41
CA VAL A 147 -2.53 11.54 20.50
C VAL A 147 -1.50 10.48 20.08
N ALA A 148 -0.45 10.36 20.87
CA ALA A 148 0.61 9.37 20.73
C ALA A 148 0.39 8.23 21.73
N LEU A 149 0.12 7.02 21.23
CA LEU A 149 -0.12 5.84 22.06
C LEU A 149 1.04 4.87 22.01
N ASP A 150 1.34 4.25 23.15
CA ASP A 150 2.17 3.04 23.20
C ASP A 150 1.75 2.21 24.40
N ILE A 151 1.91 0.89 24.32
CA ILE A 151 1.64 -0.02 25.42
C ILE A 151 2.81 -0.03 26.42
N ASP A 152 4.02 0.24 25.93
CA ASP A 152 5.23 0.25 26.74
C ASP A 152 5.38 1.55 27.52
N LYS A 153 5.52 1.42 28.83
CA LYS A 153 5.66 2.56 29.75
C LYS A 153 6.92 3.37 29.47
N ALA A 154 8.05 2.70 29.18
CA ALA A 154 9.32 3.36 28.91
C ALA A 154 9.25 4.21 27.62
N SER A 155 8.59 3.69 26.58
CA SER A 155 8.31 4.42 25.35
C SER A 155 7.49 5.69 25.59
N ILE A 156 6.42 5.61 26.39
CA ILE A 156 5.61 6.79 26.73
C ILE A 156 6.37 7.81 27.58
N GLU A 157 7.20 7.38 28.52
CA GLU A 157 8.07 8.29 29.28
C GLU A 157 9.07 9.01 28.37
N ALA A 158 9.68 8.30 27.42
CA ALA A 158 10.54 8.90 26.40
C ALA A 158 9.76 9.87 25.49
N CYS A 159 8.57 9.48 25.05
CA CYS A 159 7.68 10.32 24.25
C CYS A 159 7.34 11.63 24.98
N ARG A 160 6.98 11.58 26.28
CA ARG A 160 6.68 12.77 27.09
C ARG A 160 7.90 13.69 27.21
N LYS A 161 9.09 13.14 27.45
CA LYS A 161 10.33 13.92 27.46
C LYS A 161 10.58 14.60 26.11
N ASN A 162 10.40 13.88 25.01
CA ASN A 162 10.58 14.43 23.66
C ASN A 162 9.55 15.52 23.33
N ILE A 163 8.30 15.39 23.78
CA ILE A 163 7.28 16.42 23.63
C ILE A 163 7.72 17.72 24.29
N GLN A 164 8.19 17.65 25.55
CA GLN A 164 8.70 18.84 26.25
C GLN A 164 9.96 19.41 25.58
N PHE A 165 10.86 18.53 25.11
CA PHE A 165 12.09 18.93 24.43
C PHE A 165 11.83 19.71 23.13
N ASN A 166 10.73 19.43 22.42
CA ASN A 166 10.33 20.16 21.20
C ASN A 166 9.57 21.47 21.49
N GLY A 167 9.50 21.89 22.75
CA GLY A 167 8.95 23.18 23.16
C GLY A 167 7.42 23.28 23.17
N SER A 168 6.92 24.49 23.41
CA SER A 168 5.49 24.76 23.68
C SER A 168 4.55 24.40 22.53
N LEU A 169 5.00 24.55 21.28
CA LEU A 169 4.19 24.15 20.12
C LEU A 169 3.89 22.64 20.11
N ALA A 170 4.90 21.80 20.39
CA ALA A 170 4.70 20.37 20.49
C ALA A 170 3.85 20.01 21.73
N ALA A 171 4.16 20.61 22.88
CA ALA A 171 3.45 20.35 24.13
C ALA A 171 1.97 20.79 24.11
N SER A 172 1.59 21.76 23.28
CA SER A 172 0.19 22.19 23.13
C SER A 172 -0.62 21.34 22.15
N LYS A 173 0.04 20.55 21.29
CA LYS A 173 -0.63 19.72 20.28
C LYS A 173 -0.57 18.22 20.56
N VAL A 174 0.52 17.75 21.17
CA VAL A 174 0.81 16.31 21.31
C VAL A 174 0.59 15.85 22.74
N GLU A 175 -0.23 14.82 22.91
CA GLU A 175 -0.47 14.14 24.19
C GLU A 175 -0.03 12.68 24.11
N ALA A 176 0.68 12.19 25.13
CA ALA A 176 1.21 10.82 25.17
C ALA A 176 0.50 9.97 26.24
N HIS A 177 -0.13 8.87 25.80
CA HIS A 177 -0.95 8.00 26.64
C HIS A 177 -0.45 6.55 26.59
N GLN A 178 -0.36 5.93 27.76
CA GLN A 178 -0.05 4.51 27.85
C GLN A 178 -1.35 3.70 27.72
N ALA A 179 -1.52 2.99 26.61
CA ALA A 179 -2.72 2.19 26.35
C ALA A 179 -2.47 1.08 25.32
N ASP A 180 -3.28 0.02 25.36
CA ASP A 180 -3.39 -0.89 24.24
C ASP A 180 -4.15 -0.19 23.10
N ALA A 181 -3.48 -0.02 21.96
CA ALA A 181 -4.02 0.65 20.79
C ALA A 181 -5.37 0.08 20.32
N ARG A 182 -5.59 -1.24 20.43
CA ARG A 182 -6.84 -1.88 19.98
C ARG A 182 -8.01 -1.46 20.85
N VAL A 183 -7.81 -1.50 22.17
CA VAL A 183 -8.84 -1.12 23.16
C VAL A 183 -9.10 0.37 23.05
N TYR A 184 -8.05 1.19 23.01
CA TYR A 184 -8.18 2.64 22.90
C TYR A 184 -8.96 3.03 21.63
N MET A 185 -8.61 2.49 20.46
CA MET A 185 -9.35 2.80 19.23
C MET A 185 -10.82 2.34 19.27
N LEU A 186 -11.13 1.23 19.93
CA LEU A 186 -12.52 0.76 20.08
C LEU A 186 -13.36 1.67 20.98
N THR A 187 -12.76 2.29 22.00
CA THR A 187 -13.48 3.19 22.92
C THR A 187 -13.59 4.62 22.41
N HIS A 188 -12.96 4.96 21.28
CA HIS A 188 -13.00 6.29 20.64
C HIS A 188 -13.54 6.19 19.20
N PRO A 189 -14.75 5.63 18.98
CA PRO A 189 -15.29 5.42 17.64
C PRO A 189 -15.56 6.75 16.93
N LYS A 190 -15.09 6.85 15.68
CA LYS A 190 -15.23 8.04 14.81
C LYS A 190 -14.70 9.35 15.41
N GLU A 191 -13.78 9.28 16.37
CA GLU A 191 -13.26 10.47 17.06
C GLU A 191 -12.10 11.12 16.31
N TYR A 192 -11.30 10.34 15.59
CA TYR A 192 -10.07 10.82 14.96
C TYR A 192 -10.21 10.98 13.46
N ASP A 193 -9.87 12.16 12.95
CA ASP A 193 -9.85 12.45 11.52
C ASP A 193 -8.71 11.73 10.79
N VAL A 194 -7.63 11.42 11.50
CA VAL A 194 -6.52 10.61 11.01
C VAL A 194 -6.13 9.55 12.03
N VAL A 195 -5.99 8.30 11.58
CA VAL A 195 -5.36 7.22 12.36
C VAL A 195 -4.15 6.70 11.61
N ASP A 196 -3.01 6.65 12.28
CA ASP A 196 -1.78 6.04 11.77
C ASP A 196 -1.44 4.76 12.51
N LEU A 197 -1.40 3.66 11.75
CA LEU A 197 -0.95 2.34 12.19
C LEU A 197 0.43 2.04 11.60
N ASP A 198 1.45 2.03 12.44
CA ASP A 198 2.82 1.68 12.07
C ASP A 198 3.41 0.57 12.97
N PRO A 199 2.83 -0.63 12.99
CA PRO A 199 3.32 -1.69 13.84
C PRO A 199 4.57 -2.36 13.26
N TYR A 200 5.36 -2.98 14.14
CA TYR A 200 6.33 -3.98 13.72
C TYR A 200 5.60 -5.24 13.24
N GLY A 201 5.77 -5.57 11.96
CA GLY A 201 5.17 -6.75 11.34
C GLY A 201 3.81 -6.44 10.72
N SER A 202 2.77 -7.12 11.21
CA SER A 202 1.42 -7.07 10.62
C SER A 202 0.52 -6.07 11.32
N PRO A 203 -0.25 -5.25 10.57
CA PRO A 203 -1.29 -4.39 11.12
C PRO A 203 -2.64 -5.10 11.34
N SER A 204 -2.81 -6.33 10.86
CA SER A 204 -4.10 -7.05 10.82
C SER A 204 -4.90 -6.99 12.13
N VAL A 205 -4.24 -7.22 13.27
CA VAL A 205 -4.89 -7.24 14.60
C VAL A 205 -5.41 -5.88 15.09
N PHE A 206 -5.01 -4.79 14.43
CA PHE A 206 -5.44 -3.43 14.78
C PHE A 206 -6.52 -2.90 13.83
N LEU A 207 -6.74 -3.56 12.68
CA LEU A 207 -7.58 -3.02 11.60
C LEU A 207 -9.04 -2.88 12.01
N ASP A 208 -9.58 -3.85 12.76
CA ASP A 208 -10.98 -3.83 13.21
C ASP A 208 -11.29 -2.60 14.08
N SER A 209 -10.41 -2.29 15.03
CA SER A 209 -10.51 -1.10 15.88
C SER A 209 -10.26 0.19 15.07
N ALA A 210 -9.27 0.18 14.18
CA ALA A 210 -8.89 1.38 13.43
C ALA A 210 -9.99 1.84 12.46
N VAL A 211 -10.62 0.93 11.73
CA VAL A 211 -11.73 1.28 10.81
C VAL A 211 -12.97 1.77 11.55
N GLN A 212 -13.09 1.55 12.86
CA GLN A 212 -14.16 2.11 13.69
C GLN A 212 -13.77 3.47 14.29
N CYS A 213 -12.52 3.61 14.70
CA CYS A 213 -11.94 4.83 15.29
C CYS A 213 -11.87 6.02 14.32
N VAL A 214 -11.54 5.77 13.05
CA VAL A 214 -11.44 6.85 12.04
C VAL A 214 -12.80 7.51 11.82
N ALA A 215 -12.85 8.84 11.80
CA ALA A 215 -14.05 9.62 11.51
C ALA A 215 -14.58 9.35 10.09
N ASP A 216 -15.83 9.73 9.81
CA ASP A 216 -16.40 9.58 8.47
C ASP A 216 -15.70 10.53 7.48
N GLY A 217 -15.20 9.98 6.37
CA GLY A 217 -14.30 10.73 5.50
C GLY A 217 -13.01 11.12 6.24
N GLY A 218 -12.51 10.28 7.14
CA GLY A 218 -11.20 10.39 7.75
C GLY A 218 -10.12 9.66 6.94
N LEU A 219 -8.85 9.79 7.35
CA LEU A 219 -7.69 9.17 6.74
C LEU A 219 -7.15 8.04 7.62
N LEU A 220 -7.04 6.84 7.07
CA LEU A 220 -6.30 5.72 7.67
C LEU A 220 -4.98 5.54 6.93
N MET A 221 -3.87 5.63 7.66
CA MET A 221 -2.54 5.37 7.16
C MET A 221 -2.03 4.08 7.79
N CYS A 222 -1.65 3.10 6.98
CA CYS A 222 -1.37 1.75 7.48
C CYS A 222 -0.09 1.19 6.87
N THR A 223 0.89 0.87 7.71
CA THR A 223 2.13 0.19 7.33
C THR A 223 2.04 -1.31 7.63
N ALA A 224 2.59 -2.13 6.73
CA ALA A 224 2.95 -3.51 7.03
C ALA A 224 4.42 -3.75 6.69
N THR A 225 5.16 -4.36 7.64
CA THR A 225 6.59 -4.68 7.47
C THR A 225 6.84 -6.18 7.36
N ASP A 226 5.82 -7.04 7.41
CA ASP A 226 5.95 -8.49 7.26
C ASP A 226 5.85 -8.95 5.79
N LEU A 227 6.63 -8.31 4.91
CA LEU A 227 6.64 -8.61 3.47
C LEU A 227 6.97 -10.07 3.16
N ALA A 228 7.76 -10.76 3.97
CA ALA A 228 8.03 -12.19 3.80
C ALA A 228 6.73 -13.03 3.83
N VAL A 229 5.76 -12.64 4.65
CA VAL A 229 4.43 -13.27 4.71
C VAL A 229 3.61 -12.86 3.49
N LEU A 230 3.48 -11.56 3.25
CA LEU A 230 2.64 -11.01 2.17
C LEU A 230 3.11 -11.38 0.75
N CYS A 231 4.40 -11.65 0.56
CA CYS A 231 4.99 -12.02 -0.73
C CYS A 231 5.07 -13.55 -0.92
N GLY A 232 4.45 -14.34 -0.04
CA GLY A 232 4.30 -15.79 -0.20
C GLY A 232 5.46 -16.63 0.31
N GLY A 233 6.29 -16.12 1.22
CA GLY A 233 7.22 -16.96 1.98
C GLY A 233 6.50 -17.98 2.86
N ASN A 234 5.42 -17.53 3.52
CA ASN A 234 4.55 -18.32 4.40
C ASN A 234 3.08 -18.03 4.06
N GLY A 235 2.52 -18.75 3.09
CA GLY A 235 1.19 -18.49 2.54
C GLY A 235 0.07 -18.73 3.56
N GLU A 236 0.22 -19.76 4.39
CA GLU A 236 -0.68 -20.11 5.49
C GLU A 236 -0.76 -19.01 6.55
N VAL A 237 0.38 -18.39 6.88
CA VAL A 237 0.44 -17.26 7.82
C VAL A 237 -0.21 -16.02 7.20
N CYS A 238 -0.05 -15.81 5.89
CA CYS A 238 -0.68 -14.70 5.20
C CYS A 238 -2.19 -14.85 5.19
N TYR A 239 -2.70 -16.06 4.93
CA TYR A 239 -4.12 -16.34 4.98
C TYR A 239 -4.70 -16.11 6.38
N ALA A 240 -4.03 -16.60 7.44
CA ALA A 240 -4.47 -16.41 8.82
C ALA A 240 -4.54 -14.93 9.25
N LYS A 241 -3.58 -14.10 8.80
CA LYS A 241 -3.51 -12.68 9.17
C LYS A 241 -4.37 -11.78 8.28
N TYR A 242 -4.43 -12.05 6.98
CA TYR A 242 -4.97 -11.12 5.99
C TYR A 242 -6.18 -11.67 5.23
N GLY A 243 -6.56 -12.93 5.43
CA GLY A 243 -7.67 -13.57 4.72
C GLY A 243 -7.40 -13.79 3.22
N SER A 244 -6.14 -13.79 2.79
CA SER A 244 -5.75 -13.96 1.39
C SER A 244 -4.53 -14.88 1.26
N TYR A 245 -4.53 -15.72 0.22
CA TYR A 245 -3.41 -16.60 -0.10
C TYR A 245 -2.47 -15.94 -1.13
N PRO A 246 -1.21 -15.64 -0.79
CA PRO A 246 -0.27 -14.97 -1.69
C PRO A 246 0.29 -15.93 -2.75
N LEU A 247 0.70 -15.39 -3.89
CA LEU A 247 1.38 -16.12 -4.96
C LEU A 247 2.81 -15.60 -5.15
N LYS A 248 3.72 -16.49 -5.54
CA LYS A 248 5.16 -16.19 -5.73
C LYS A 248 5.48 -15.57 -7.09
N GLY A 249 4.58 -14.76 -7.64
CA GLY A 249 4.80 -14.02 -8.88
C GLY A 249 5.80 -12.88 -8.73
N LYS A 250 6.38 -12.40 -9.85
CA LYS A 250 7.29 -11.24 -9.84
C LYS A 250 6.62 -9.94 -9.38
N TYR A 251 5.29 -9.93 -9.40
CA TYR A 251 4.43 -8.87 -8.89
C TYR A 251 4.14 -8.94 -7.38
N CYS A 252 4.85 -9.79 -6.61
CA CYS A 252 4.56 -10.05 -5.20
C CYS A 252 4.46 -8.78 -4.33
N HIS A 253 5.28 -7.76 -4.56
CA HIS A 253 5.21 -6.49 -3.83
C HIS A 253 3.92 -5.71 -4.10
N GLU A 254 3.42 -5.71 -5.34
CA GLU A 254 2.13 -5.10 -5.66
C GLU A 254 0.98 -5.97 -5.12
N MET A 255 1.10 -7.29 -5.21
CA MET A 255 0.14 -8.21 -4.60
C MET A 255 0.03 -7.96 -3.09
N ALA A 256 1.14 -7.72 -2.39
CA ALA A 256 1.16 -7.38 -0.97
C ALA A 256 0.34 -6.12 -0.66
N LEU A 257 0.48 -5.05 -1.45
CA LEU A 257 -0.34 -3.84 -1.33
C LEU A 257 -1.83 -4.16 -1.49
N ARG A 258 -2.16 -4.97 -2.51
CA ARG A 258 -3.53 -5.34 -2.83
C ARG A 258 -4.16 -6.28 -1.79
N ILE A 259 -3.37 -7.16 -1.16
CA ILE A 259 -3.78 -7.99 -0.03
C ILE A 259 -4.11 -7.11 1.17
N LEU A 260 -3.23 -6.15 1.50
CA LEU A 260 -3.47 -5.25 2.63
C LEU A 260 -4.74 -4.42 2.42
N LEU A 261 -4.96 -3.87 1.22
CA LEU A 261 -6.19 -3.14 0.89
C LEU A 261 -7.44 -4.01 1.00
N ALA A 262 -7.41 -5.24 0.48
CA ALA A 262 -8.53 -6.18 0.62
C ALA A 262 -8.82 -6.51 2.09
N CYS A 263 -7.77 -6.67 2.90
CA CYS A 263 -7.89 -6.90 4.32
C CYS A 263 -8.56 -5.71 5.05
N ILE A 264 -8.10 -4.48 4.80
CA ILE A 264 -8.71 -3.27 5.40
C ILE A 264 -10.17 -3.13 4.97
N GLU A 265 -10.47 -3.31 3.67
CA GLU A 265 -11.83 -3.25 3.14
C GLU A 265 -12.75 -4.25 3.83
N SER A 266 -12.29 -5.50 4.01
CA SER A 266 -13.07 -6.54 4.69
C SER A 266 -13.41 -6.22 6.14
N HIS A 267 -12.50 -5.55 6.86
CA HIS A 267 -12.77 -5.06 8.22
C HIS A 267 -13.77 -3.91 8.19
N ALA A 268 -13.62 -2.95 7.28
CA ALA A 268 -14.52 -1.81 7.16
C ALA A 268 -15.97 -2.23 6.82
N ASN A 269 -16.14 -3.22 5.92
CA ASN A 269 -17.47 -3.61 5.44
C ASN A 269 -18.37 -4.20 6.54
N ARG A 270 -17.80 -4.86 7.56
CA ARG A 270 -18.55 -5.37 8.72
C ARG A 270 -19.30 -4.26 9.46
N TYR A 271 -18.81 -3.03 9.34
CA TYR A 271 -19.36 -1.84 10.00
C TYR A 271 -20.13 -0.90 9.05
N LYS A 272 -20.54 -1.40 7.87
CA LYS A 272 -21.18 -0.59 6.80
C LYS A 272 -20.26 0.53 6.28
N ARG A 273 -18.95 0.33 6.39
CA ARG A 273 -17.92 1.26 5.92
C ARG A 273 -17.15 0.67 4.75
N TYR A 274 -16.51 1.54 3.97
CA TYR A 274 -15.68 1.15 2.83
C TYR A 274 -14.47 2.08 2.72
N ILE A 275 -13.42 1.60 2.06
CA ILE A 275 -12.22 2.37 1.83
C ILE A 275 -12.16 2.92 0.40
N VAL A 276 -11.49 4.07 0.27
CA VAL A 276 -11.06 4.64 -1.01
C VAL A 276 -9.54 4.84 -0.94
N PRO A 277 -8.75 4.04 -1.68
CA PRO A 277 -7.30 4.20 -1.72
C PRO A 277 -6.86 5.54 -2.31
N ILE A 278 -5.96 6.24 -1.62
CA ILE A 278 -5.36 7.51 -2.05
C ILE A 278 -4.03 7.22 -2.75
N VAL A 279 -3.13 6.55 -2.03
CA VAL A 279 -1.82 6.14 -2.55
C VAL A 279 -1.35 4.91 -1.78
N SER A 280 -0.69 3.99 -2.47
CA SER A 280 -0.22 2.71 -1.94
C SER A 280 1.22 2.51 -2.37
N VAL A 281 2.17 2.48 -1.45
CA VAL A 281 3.60 2.50 -1.77
C VAL A 281 4.33 1.30 -1.20
N GLN A 282 5.21 0.70 -1.98
CA GLN A 282 6.29 -0.14 -1.46
C GLN A 282 7.56 0.71 -1.37
N MET A 283 8.21 0.68 -0.21
CA MET A 283 9.47 1.38 0.01
C MET A 283 10.40 0.50 0.82
N ASP A 284 11.49 0.10 0.18
CA ASP A 284 12.54 -0.75 0.72
C ASP A 284 11.97 -2.08 1.28
N PHE A 285 11.68 -2.18 2.58
CA PHE A 285 11.28 -3.40 3.27
C PHE A 285 9.88 -3.33 3.91
N TYR A 286 9.09 -2.31 3.57
CA TYR A 286 7.70 -2.20 4.02
C TYR A 286 6.78 -1.80 2.86
N ILE A 287 5.49 -2.04 3.07
CA ILE A 287 4.42 -1.43 2.29
C ILE A 287 3.62 -0.49 3.17
N ARG A 288 3.08 0.56 2.57
CA ARG A 288 2.21 1.52 3.25
C ARG A 288 1.06 1.92 2.35
N VAL A 289 -0.15 1.90 2.89
CA VAL A 289 -1.38 2.30 2.19
C VAL A 289 -2.01 3.48 2.92
N PHE A 290 -2.52 4.42 2.14
CA PHE A 290 -3.24 5.59 2.62
C PHE A 290 -4.65 5.53 2.05
N VAL A 291 -5.66 5.44 2.90
CA VAL A 291 -7.05 5.23 2.47
C VAL A 291 -7.98 6.18 3.19
N ARG A 292 -8.99 6.70 2.48
CA ARG A 292 -10.13 7.38 3.09
C ARG A 292 -11.12 6.33 3.58
N VAL A 293 -11.77 6.54 4.72
CA VAL A 293 -12.79 5.63 5.25
C VAL A 293 -14.14 6.32 5.32
N TYR A 294 -15.14 5.78 4.62
CA TYR A 294 -16.49 6.35 4.52
C TYR A 294 -17.55 5.36 4.98
N THR A 295 -18.71 5.85 5.39
CA THR A 295 -19.87 5.08 5.84
C THR A 295 -20.95 5.12 4.75
N SER A 296 -21.31 3.96 4.20
CA SER A 296 -22.45 3.85 3.29
C SER A 296 -22.85 2.39 3.07
N ALA A 297 -24.06 2.04 3.51
CA ALA A 297 -24.63 0.70 3.30
C ALA A 297 -24.87 0.38 1.81
N SER A 298 -25.01 1.41 0.96
CA SER A 298 -25.14 1.21 -0.49
C SER A 298 -23.78 0.97 -1.14
N ALA A 299 -22.77 1.78 -0.79
CA ALA A 299 -21.46 1.71 -1.43
C ALA A 299 -20.72 0.39 -1.15
N ILE A 300 -20.91 -0.22 0.03
CA ILE A 300 -20.32 -1.53 0.36
C ILE A 300 -20.81 -2.65 -0.57
N LYS A 301 -21.96 -2.49 -1.24
CA LYS A 301 -22.44 -3.48 -2.22
C LYS A 301 -21.50 -3.60 -3.42
N ASN A 302 -20.68 -2.57 -3.68
CA ASN A 302 -19.65 -2.59 -4.72
C ASN A 302 -18.36 -3.32 -4.31
N THR A 303 -18.19 -3.72 -3.04
CA THR A 303 -16.97 -4.40 -2.58
C THR A 303 -16.59 -5.61 -3.43
N PRO A 304 -17.50 -6.57 -3.72
CA PRO A 304 -17.13 -7.74 -4.51
C PRO A 304 -16.64 -7.41 -5.92
N LEU A 305 -16.96 -6.23 -6.45
CA LEU A 305 -16.49 -5.76 -7.76
C LEU A 305 -15.04 -5.28 -7.72
N LYS A 306 -14.52 -4.97 -6.53
CA LYS A 306 -13.16 -4.46 -6.29
C LYS A 306 -12.20 -5.57 -5.88
N LEU A 307 -12.65 -6.82 -5.81
CA LEU A 307 -11.89 -7.97 -5.35
C LEU A 307 -11.81 -9.03 -6.46
N SER A 308 -10.63 -9.66 -6.58
CA SER A 308 -10.42 -10.78 -7.49
C SER A 308 -9.55 -11.87 -6.87
N TYR A 309 -9.79 -13.12 -7.23
CA TYR A 309 -8.78 -14.18 -7.15
C TYR A 309 -7.82 -14.08 -8.36
N ILE A 310 -6.67 -14.74 -8.25
CA ILE A 310 -5.66 -14.81 -9.30
C ILE A 310 -5.41 -16.28 -9.63
N TYR A 311 -5.45 -16.61 -10.92
CA TYR A 311 -4.91 -17.86 -11.45
C TYR A 311 -3.53 -17.58 -12.06
N GLN A 312 -2.46 -18.12 -11.49
CA GLN A 312 -1.09 -17.99 -12.01
C GLN A 312 -0.58 -19.33 -12.51
N CYS A 313 -0.16 -19.37 -13.77
CA CYS A 313 0.40 -20.57 -14.38
C CYS A 313 1.75 -20.91 -13.74
N ILE A 314 1.91 -22.16 -13.31
CA ILE A 314 3.16 -22.63 -12.68
C ILE A 314 4.32 -22.79 -13.68
N GLY A 315 4.02 -22.74 -14.98
CA GLY A 315 4.99 -22.98 -16.04
C GLY A 315 5.57 -21.71 -16.66
N CYS A 316 4.72 -20.72 -16.95
CA CYS A 316 5.11 -19.52 -17.69
C CYS A 316 4.80 -18.21 -16.97
N ASP A 317 4.29 -18.28 -15.73
CA ASP A 317 3.89 -17.12 -14.91
C ASP A 317 2.81 -16.22 -15.53
N SER A 318 2.17 -16.63 -16.63
CA SER A 318 0.91 -16.01 -17.09
C SER A 318 -0.10 -16.00 -15.96
N PHE A 319 -0.76 -14.86 -15.76
CA PHE A 319 -1.75 -14.73 -14.70
C PHE A 319 -3.05 -14.13 -15.23
N HIS A 320 -4.15 -14.52 -14.59
CA HIS A 320 -5.50 -14.09 -14.94
C HIS A 320 -6.28 -13.76 -13.69
N LEU A 321 -7.06 -12.68 -13.73
CA LEU A 321 -7.94 -12.34 -12.63
C LEU A 321 -9.29 -13.04 -12.74
N GLN A 322 -9.84 -13.40 -11.59
CA GLN A 322 -11.18 -13.93 -11.41
C GLN A 322 -11.95 -12.98 -10.48
N PRO A 323 -12.73 -12.03 -11.03
CA PRO A 323 -13.55 -11.13 -10.23
C PRO A 323 -14.53 -11.91 -9.32
N LEU A 324 -14.73 -11.44 -8.09
CA LEU A 324 -15.66 -12.05 -7.14
C LEU A 324 -17.12 -11.72 -7.47
N GLY A 325 -17.39 -10.49 -7.91
CA GLY A 325 -18.72 -10.03 -8.25
C GLY A 325 -18.79 -9.35 -9.61
N ARG A 326 -20.02 -9.23 -10.11
CA ARG A 326 -20.37 -8.45 -11.31
C ARG A 326 -21.67 -7.69 -11.10
N ILE A 327 -21.87 -6.67 -11.91
CA ILE A 327 -23.15 -5.95 -12.01
C ILE A 327 -23.96 -6.56 -13.16
N ALA A 328 -25.25 -6.77 -12.92
CA ALA A 328 -26.24 -7.06 -13.95
C ALA A 328 -27.29 -5.95 -13.95
N THR A 329 -27.43 -5.25 -15.07
CA THR A 329 -28.44 -4.19 -15.23
C THR A 329 -29.63 -4.77 -15.99
N LYS A 330 -30.83 -4.71 -15.40
CA LYS A 330 -32.09 -5.09 -16.07
C LYS A 330 -33.17 -4.06 -15.74
N ASN A 331 -33.82 -3.51 -16.77
CA ASN A 331 -34.93 -2.55 -16.62
C ASN A 331 -34.58 -1.38 -15.68
N ASN A 332 -33.43 -0.75 -15.88
CA ASN A 332 -32.91 0.34 -15.03
C ASN A 332 -32.63 -0.02 -13.56
N SER A 333 -32.80 -1.29 -13.16
CA SER A 333 -32.39 -1.81 -11.86
C SER A 333 -30.98 -2.40 -11.93
N VAL A 334 -30.16 -2.07 -10.93
CA VAL A 334 -28.79 -2.59 -10.78
C VAL A 334 -28.83 -3.74 -9.78
N ARG A 335 -28.49 -4.95 -10.23
CA ARG A 335 -28.36 -6.13 -9.37
C ARG A 335 -26.91 -6.57 -9.27
N TYR A 336 -26.48 -6.88 -8.05
CA TYR A 336 -25.18 -7.48 -7.78
C TYR A 336 -25.29 -9.01 -7.89
N ALA A 337 -24.35 -9.63 -8.60
CA ALA A 337 -24.32 -11.07 -8.80
C ALA A 337 -22.88 -11.60 -8.64
N PRO A 338 -22.69 -12.89 -8.35
CA PRO A 338 -21.38 -13.52 -8.38
C PRO A 338 -20.72 -13.39 -9.77
N GLY A 339 -19.40 -13.24 -9.78
CA GLY A 339 -18.60 -13.31 -11.00
C GLY A 339 -18.74 -14.66 -11.69
N PHE A 340 -18.67 -14.69 -13.03
CA PHE A 340 -18.61 -15.95 -13.77
C PHE A 340 -17.21 -16.57 -13.60
N GLY A 341 -17.14 -17.88 -13.40
CA GLY A 341 -15.86 -18.57 -13.26
C GLY A 341 -15.93 -20.06 -13.66
N PRO A 342 -14.78 -20.69 -13.89
CA PRO A 342 -13.43 -20.09 -13.83
C PRO A 342 -13.10 -19.22 -15.07
N SER A 343 -12.29 -18.17 -14.89
CA SER A 343 -11.81 -17.30 -15.99
C SER A 343 -10.71 -17.93 -16.86
N VAL A 344 -10.25 -19.12 -16.47
CA VAL A 344 -9.25 -19.93 -17.17
C VAL A 344 -9.72 -21.38 -17.28
N PRO A 345 -9.27 -22.13 -18.31
CA PRO A 345 -9.43 -23.58 -18.35
C PRO A 345 -8.55 -24.27 -17.28
N GLN A 346 -8.65 -25.61 -17.16
CA GLN A 346 -7.84 -26.37 -16.20
C GLN A 346 -6.32 -26.25 -16.42
N GLU A 347 -5.89 -26.08 -17.66
CA GLU A 347 -4.48 -25.97 -18.05
C GLU A 347 -4.23 -24.70 -18.84
N CYS A 348 -3.03 -24.14 -18.72
CA CYS A 348 -2.66 -22.91 -19.40
C CYS A 348 -2.70 -23.08 -20.92
N THR A 349 -3.46 -22.21 -21.58
CA THR A 349 -3.61 -22.19 -23.04
C THR A 349 -2.31 -21.89 -23.77
N ASP A 350 -1.29 -21.36 -23.09
CA ASP A 350 0.01 -21.01 -23.69
C ASP A 350 1.04 -22.12 -23.53
N CYS A 351 1.21 -22.71 -22.33
CA CYS A 351 2.26 -23.69 -22.07
C CYS A 351 1.78 -25.07 -21.58
N GLY A 352 0.47 -25.28 -21.40
CA GLY A 352 -0.11 -26.56 -20.97
C GLY A 352 0.13 -26.93 -19.51
N LYS A 353 0.73 -26.05 -18.69
CA LYS A 353 0.91 -26.32 -17.25
C LYS A 353 -0.31 -25.85 -16.44
N LYS A 354 -0.47 -26.38 -15.23
CA LYS A 354 -1.58 -26.05 -14.31
C LYS A 354 -1.48 -24.61 -13.76
N PHE A 355 -2.58 -24.15 -13.17
CA PHE A 355 -2.66 -22.87 -12.46
C PHE A 355 -2.65 -23.07 -10.94
N ASN A 356 -1.89 -22.24 -10.23
CA ASN A 356 -2.09 -21.99 -8.81
C ASN A 356 -3.16 -20.90 -8.65
N MET A 357 -4.04 -21.05 -7.66
CA MET A 357 -5.02 -20.02 -7.28
C MET A 357 -4.54 -19.27 -6.04
N GLY A 358 -4.66 -17.94 -6.05
CA GLY A 358 -4.39 -17.09 -4.88
C GLY A 358 -5.39 -15.94 -4.75
N GLY A 359 -5.28 -15.17 -3.68
CA GLY A 359 -6.21 -14.10 -3.30
C GLY A 359 -7.17 -14.49 -2.16
N PRO A 360 -8.27 -13.72 -1.97
CA PRO A 360 -8.67 -12.58 -2.80
C PRO A 360 -7.76 -11.36 -2.61
N ILE A 361 -7.54 -10.60 -3.67
CA ILE A 361 -6.79 -9.34 -3.67
C ILE A 361 -7.68 -8.17 -4.11
N TRP A 362 -7.31 -6.95 -3.75
CA TRP A 362 -7.90 -5.74 -4.32
C TRP A 362 -7.51 -5.59 -5.80
N SER A 363 -8.49 -5.66 -6.69
CA SER A 363 -8.29 -5.58 -8.15
C SER A 363 -8.66 -4.22 -8.76
N ALA A 364 -9.29 -3.33 -7.98
CA ALA A 364 -9.56 -1.95 -8.39
C ALA A 364 -8.28 -1.05 -8.29
N PRO A 365 -8.35 0.22 -8.70
CA PRO A 365 -7.24 1.16 -8.54
C PRO A 365 -6.75 1.28 -7.09
N ILE A 366 -5.45 1.37 -6.91
CA ILE A 366 -4.78 1.51 -5.59
C ILE A 366 -4.21 2.92 -5.35
N HIS A 367 -4.46 3.81 -6.31
CA HIS A 367 -4.05 5.20 -6.33
C HIS A 367 -5.19 6.07 -6.85
N ASP A 368 -5.39 7.23 -6.24
CA ASP A 368 -6.13 8.33 -6.81
C ASP A 368 -5.14 9.29 -7.49
N LEU A 369 -5.22 9.40 -8.82
CA LEU A 369 -4.24 10.17 -9.61
C LEU A 369 -4.32 11.69 -9.37
N GLU A 370 -5.48 12.19 -8.95
CA GLU A 370 -5.64 13.59 -8.59
C GLU A 370 -4.87 13.87 -7.29
N TRP A 371 -5.04 13.00 -6.29
CA TRP A 371 -4.26 13.07 -5.06
C TRP A 371 -2.76 12.92 -5.31
N VAL A 372 -2.32 11.94 -6.11
CA VAL A 372 -0.91 11.74 -6.41
C VAL A 372 -0.30 12.99 -7.05
N SER A 373 -1.03 13.63 -7.95
CA SER A 373 -0.60 14.86 -8.61
C SER A 373 -0.53 16.05 -7.65
N SER A 374 -1.51 16.22 -6.76
CA SER A 374 -1.50 17.24 -5.70
C SER A 374 -0.33 17.04 -4.72
N ILE A 375 -0.11 15.80 -4.26
CA ILE A 375 0.98 15.44 -3.35
C ILE A 375 2.33 15.71 -4.03
N LEU A 376 2.52 15.23 -5.26
CA LEU A 376 3.78 15.41 -6.00
C LEU A 376 4.10 16.89 -6.24
N THR A 377 3.09 17.70 -6.58
CA THR A 377 3.25 19.15 -6.76
C THR A 377 3.68 19.81 -5.45
N SER A 378 2.98 19.51 -4.35
CA SER A 378 3.29 20.01 -3.01
C SER A 378 4.71 19.63 -2.56
N VAL A 379 5.11 18.37 -2.76
CA VAL A 379 6.46 17.88 -2.44
C VAL A 379 7.54 18.62 -3.22
N ARG A 380 7.33 18.85 -4.53
CA ARG A 380 8.27 19.59 -5.39
C ARG A 380 8.43 21.04 -4.97
N THR A 381 7.34 21.71 -4.58
CA THR A 381 7.38 23.11 -4.12
C THR A 381 8.08 23.26 -2.78
N MET A 382 8.02 22.25 -1.90
CA MET A 382 8.61 22.28 -0.56
C MET A 382 9.81 21.34 -0.41
N LYS A 383 10.67 21.25 -1.44
CA LYS A 383 11.82 20.33 -1.47
C LYS A 383 12.61 20.30 -0.16
N GLU A 384 12.99 21.47 0.35
CA GLU A 384 13.85 21.62 1.53
C GLU A 384 13.19 21.18 2.85
N ARG A 385 11.86 20.97 2.86
CA ARG A 385 11.11 20.49 4.03
C ARG A 385 11.06 18.96 4.13
N TYR A 386 11.65 18.22 3.20
CA TYR A 386 11.60 16.76 3.16
C TYR A 386 13.01 16.15 3.14
N PRO A 387 13.51 15.63 4.28
CA PRO A 387 14.77 14.89 4.31
C PRO A 387 14.87 13.75 3.27
N ALA A 388 13.75 13.11 2.95
CA ALA A 388 13.65 12.03 1.96
C ALA A 388 13.12 12.50 0.59
N TYR A 389 13.20 13.80 0.28
CA TYR A 389 12.65 14.41 -0.94
C TYR A 389 12.90 13.58 -2.20
N GLU A 390 14.17 13.22 -2.46
CA GLU A 390 14.55 12.54 -3.70
C GLU A 390 13.82 11.19 -3.84
N LYS A 391 13.70 10.42 -2.76
CA LYS A 391 13.02 9.11 -2.76
C LYS A 391 11.51 9.28 -2.92
N ILE A 392 10.86 10.14 -2.13
CA ILE A 392 9.41 10.31 -2.20
C ILE A 392 8.98 10.91 -3.55
N SER A 393 9.75 11.86 -4.10
CA SER A 393 9.49 12.50 -5.39
C SER A 393 9.65 11.50 -6.54
N ALA A 394 10.69 10.65 -6.49
CA ALA A 394 10.88 9.58 -7.48
C ALA A 394 9.74 8.56 -7.47
N VAL A 395 9.30 8.12 -6.28
CA VAL A 395 8.19 7.17 -6.13
C VAL A 395 6.88 7.78 -6.65
N LEU A 396 6.53 8.99 -6.20
CA LEU A 396 5.30 9.68 -6.64
C LEU A 396 5.31 9.98 -8.14
N THR A 397 6.47 10.36 -8.69
CA THR A 397 6.62 10.54 -10.15
C THR A 397 6.36 9.24 -10.89
N THR A 398 6.90 8.12 -10.40
CA THR A 398 6.67 6.81 -11.03
C THR A 398 5.19 6.42 -10.96
N ILE A 399 4.55 6.57 -9.80
CA ILE A 399 3.11 6.30 -9.61
C ILE A 399 2.26 7.16 -10.55
N SER A 400 2.60 8.44 -10.74
CA SER A 400 1.85 9.34 -11.63
C SER A 400 1.87 8.93 -13.11
N GLU A 401 2.76 8.01 -13.49
CA GLU A 401 2.90 7.47 -14.85
C GLU A 401 2.39 6.03 -14.97
N GLU A 402 1.87 5.43 -13.89
CA GLU A 402 1.34 4.06 -13.91
C GLU A 402 -0.07 3.99 -14.48
N LEU A 403 -0.40 2.84 -15.08
CA LEU A 403 -1.78 2.48 -15.38
C LEU A 403 -2.52 2.18 -14.07
N PRO A 404 -3.53 2.99 -13.67
CA PRO A 404 -4.22 2.83 -12.39
C PRO A 404 -5.20 1.66 -12.39
N ASP A 405 -5.76 1.33 -13.56
CA ASP A 405 -6.80 0.33 -13.78
C ASP A 405 -6.25 -1.05 -14.17
N VAL A 406 -4.93 -1.18 -14.28
CA VAL A 406 -4.26 -2.44 -14.61
C VAL A 406 -3.61 -3.03 -13.36
N PRO A 407 -4.16 -4.12 -12.81
CA PRO A 407 -3.60 -4.78 -11.64
C PRO A 407 -2.43 -5.70 -11.97
N LEU A 408 -1.40 -5.64 -11.11
CA LEU A 408 -0.16 -6.43 -11.22
C LEU A 408 0.62 -6.07 -12.49
N PHE A 409 1.70 -6.80 -12.76
CA PHE A 409 2.57 -6.53 -13.90
C PHE A 409 3.28 -7.79 -14.38
N VAL A 410 3.74 -7.77 -15.63
CA VAL A 410 4.67 -8.76 -16.17
C VAL A 410 6.11 -8.28 -16.04
N SER A 411 7.06 -9.21 -16.00
CA SER A 411 8.49 -8.90 -16.02
C SER A 411 9.08 -9.36 -17.34
N LEU A 412 9.63 -8.44 -18.13
CA LEU A 412 10.27 -8.78 -19.41
C LEU A 412 11.40 -9.80 -19.22
N HIS A 413 12.20 -9.62 -18.17
CA HIS A 413 13.26 -10.59 -17.83
C HIS A 413 12.70 -11.99 -17.59
N ASN A 414 11.55 -12.11 -16.93
CA ASN A 414 10.91 -13.40 -16.69
C ASN A 414 10.38 -14.04 -17.97
N LEU A 415 9.73 -13.24 -18.85
CA LEU A 415 9.27 -13.71 -20.16
C LEU A 415 10.44 -14.27 -20.97
N CYS A 416 11.56 -13.54 -21.04
CA CYS A 416 12.77 -13.99 -21.73
C CYS A 416 13.38 -15.24 -21.07
N ALA A 417 13.38 -15.31 -19.74
CA ALA A 417 13.88 -16.47 -19.00
C ALA A 417 13.04 -17.75 -19.23
N THR A 418 11.72 -17.61 -19.42
CA THR A 418 10.83 -18.71 -19.81
C THR A 418 11.14 -19.19 -21.23
N LEU A 419 11.36 -18.29 -22.18
CA LEU A 419 11.64 -18.62 -23.58
C LEU A 419 13.11 -18.96 -23.87
N LYS A 420 14.01 -18.71 -22.92
CA LYS A 420 15.47 -18.80 -23.09
C LYS A 420 15.98 -17.93 -24.25
N CYS A 421 15.37 -16.76 -24.44
CA CYS A 421 15.74 -15.84 -25.51
C CYS A 421 16.56 -14.64 -25.02
N THR A 422 17.26 -14.00 -25.96
CA THR A 422 17.87 -12.70 -25.72
C THR A 422 16.77 -11.67 -25.46
N SER A 423 16.98 -10.80 -24.47
CA SER A 423 15.96 -9.82 -24.10
C SER A 423 15.91 -8.68 -25.10
N PRO A 424 14.72 -8.30 -25.62
CA PRO A 424 14.58 -7.00 -26.27
C PRO A 424 14.85 -5.90 -25.25
N SER A 425 15.22 -4.71 -25.73
CA SER A 425 15.26 -3.54 -24.87
C SER A 425 13.85 -3.19 -24.38
N ALA A 426 13.74 -2.63 -23.18
CA ALA A 426 12.43 -2.25 -22.63
C ALA A 426 11.69 -1.23 -23.53
N VAL A 427 12.40 -0.44 -24.32
CA VAL A 427 11.83 0.52 -25.28
C VAL A 427 11.23 -0.22 -26.49
N ILE A 428 11.93 -1.23 -27.01
CA ILE A 428 11.47 -2.05 -28.13
C ILE A 428 10.21 -2.83 -27.72
N PHE A 429 10.25 -3.51 -26.56
CA PHE A 429 9.09 -4.25 -26.07
C PHE A 429 7.89 -3.34 -25.82
N ARG A 430 8.08 -2.17 -25.19
CA ARG A 430 7.03 -1.17 -25.03
C ARG A 430 6.44 -0.73 -26.37
N SER A 431 7.30 -0.50 -27.36
CA SER A 431 6.84 -0.10 -28.71
C SER A 431 5.97 -1.17 -29.34
N ALA A 432 6.35 -2.45 -29.21
CA ALA A 432 5.55 -3.57 -29.73
C ALA A 432 4.16 -3.65 -29.08
N VAL A 433 4.06 -3.48 -27.76
CA VAL A 433 2.78 -3.46 -27.04
C VAL A 433 1.90 -2.27 -27.48
N ILE A 434 2.50 -1.08 -27.61
CA ILE A 434 1.78 0.12 -28.07
C ILE A 434 1.29 -0.04 -29.50
N ASN A 435 2.14 -0.54 -30.40
CA ASN A 435 1.80 -0.74 -31.81
C ASN A 435 0.76 -1.86 -31.99
N ALA A 436 0.64 -2.78 -31.02
CA ALA A 436 -0.44 -3.77 -30.96
C ALA A 436 -1.77 -3.20 -30.44
N GLY A 437 -1.83 -1.90 -30.09
CA GLY A 437 -3.05 -1.22 -29.66
C GLY A 437 -3.29 -1.22 -28.14
N TYR A 438 -2.30 -1.63 -27.34
CA TYR A 438 -2.43 -1.75 -25.89
C TYR A 438 -1.64 -0.68 -25.14
N ARG A 439 -2.07 -0.38 -23.91
CA ARG A 439 -1.40 0.55 -23.01
C ARG A 439 -0.30 -0.17 -22.23
N ILE A 440 0.79 0.52 -21.93
CA ILE A 440 1.87 -0.01 -21.10
C ILE A 440 2.49 1.07 -20.21
N SER A 441 2.79 0.74 -18.96
CA SER A 441 3.54 1.59 -18.03
C SER A 441 4.62 0.81 -17.28
N GLY A 442 5.46 1.50 -16.51
CA GLY A 442 6.25 0.85 -15.46
C GLY A 442 5.39 0.50 -14.24
N SER A 443 6.04 0.01 -13.18
CA SER A 443 5.47 -0.15 -11.83
C SER A 443 6.47 0.34 -10.79
N HIS A 444 6.04 1.12 -9.80
CA HIS A 444 6.89 1.71 -8.76
C HIS A 444 7.46 0.66 -7.81
N VAL A 445 6.84 -0.51 -7.69
CA VAL A 445 7.29 -1.56 -6.78
C VAL A 445 8.41 -2.43 -7.38
N ASN A 446 8.65 -2.32 -8.69
CA ASN A 446 9.67 -3.11 -9.38
C ASN A 446 10.21 -2.40 -10.63
N PRO A 447 11.53 -2.12 -10.72
CA PRO A 447 12.13 -1.44 -11.87
C PRO A 447 12.00 -2.20 -13.20
N LEU A 448 11.81 -3.51 -13.14
CA LEU A 448 11.62 -4.39 -14.30
C LEU A 448 10.13 -4.74 -14.55
N GLY A 449 9.22 -4.18 -13.74
CA GLY A 449 7.79 -4.41 -13.85
C GLY A 449 7.15 -3.58 -14.96
N LEU A 450 6.32 -4.22 -15.76
CA LEU A 450 5.58 -3.61 -16.86
C LEU A 450 4.08 -3.91 -16.70
N LYS A 451 3.29 -2.87 -16.43
CA LYS A 451 1.82 -2.99 -16.41
C LYS A 451 1.31 -2.82 -17.82
N SER A 452 0.43 -3.71 -18.27
CA SER A 452 -0.17 -3.65 -19.60
C SER A 452 -1.60 -4.18 -19.54
N ASP A 453 -2.50 -3.58 -20.32
CA ASP A 453 -3.85 -4.13 -20.55
C ASP A 453 -3.89 -5.14 -21.71
N ALA A 454 -2.74 -5.42 -22.33
CA ALA A 454 -2.59 -6.53 -23.27
C ALA A 454 -2.84 -7.88 -22.57
N PRO A 455 -3.74 -8.73 -23.10
CA PRO A 455 -3.90 -10.07 -22.58
C PRO A 455 -2.64 -10.93 -22.81
N MET A 456 -2.50 -12.00 -22.03
CA MET A 456 -1.27 -12.81 -22.04
C MET A 456 -0.98 -13.46 -23.40
N ASP A 457 -2.00 -13.82 -24.17
CA ASP A 457 -1.82 -14.38 -25.52
C ASP A 457 -1.16 -13.39 -26.48
N VAL A 458 -1.54 -12.11 -26.41
CA VAL A 458 -0.89 -11.01 -27.15
C VAL A 458 0.55 -10.82 -26.70
N ILE A 459 0.80 -10.83 -25.38
CA ILE A 459 2.18 -10.72 -24.85
C ILE A 459 3.05 -11.88 -25.37
N TRP A 460 2.52 -13.11 -25.39
CA TRP A 460 3.24 -14.24 -25.95
C TRP A 460 3.42 -14.15 -27.47
N ASP A 461 2.44 -13.66 -28.23
CA ASP A 461 2.58 -13.43 -29.67
C ASP A 461 3.68 -12.41 -30.01
N ILE A 462 3.78 -11.33 -29.22
CA ILE A 462 4.89 -10.37 -29.33
C ILE A 462 6.23 -11.09 -29.12
N MET A 463 6.34 -11.90 -28.07
CA MET A 463 7.58 -12.62 -27.78
C MET A 463 7.88 -13.73 -28.80
N ARG A 464 6.87 -14.42 -29.35
CA ARG A 464 7.03 -15.37 -30.46
C ARG A 464 7.61 -14.68 -31.70
N THR A 465 7.06 -13.51 -32.04
CA THR A 465 7.57 -12.71 -33.17
C THR A 465 9.02 -12.28 -32.93
N TRP A 466 9.37 -11.89 -31.71
CA TRP A 466 10.75 -11.56 -31.33
C TRP A 466 11.73 -12.73 -31.49
N VAL A 467 11.33 -13.93 -31.06
CA VAL A 467 12.16 -15.14 -31.17
C VAL A 467 12.32 -15.60 -32.62
N LYS A 468 11.33 -15.36 -33.50
CA LYS A 468 11.49 -15.63 -34.94
C LYS A 468 12.64 -14.82 -35.56
N THR A 469 12.83 -13.57 -35.13
CA THR A 469 13.96 -12.74 -35.60
C THR A 469 15.24 -12.94 -34.78
N HIS A 470 15.15 -13.55 -33.59
CA HIS A 470 16.28 -13.86 -32.70
C HIS A 470 16.19 -15.32 -32.23
N PRO A 471 16.53 -16.30 -33.09
CA PRO A 471 16.31 -17.71 -32.80
C PRO A 471 17.03 -18.18 -31.54
N VAL A 472 16.36 -19.06 -30.78
CA VAL A 472 16.90 -19.69 -29.58
C VAL A 472 17.42 -21.09 -29.88
N LYS A 473 18.33 -21.60 -29.04
CA LYS A 473 18.79 -22.99 -29.12
C LYS A 473 17.63 -23.94 -28.83
N ALA A 474 17.60 -25.08 -29.51
CA ALA A 474 16.63 -26.14 -29.26
C ALA A 474 16.60 -26.52 -27.77
N GLN A 475 15.40 -26.66 -27.23
CA GLN A 475 15.12 -27.02 -25.84
C GLN A 475 14.23 -28.27 -25.81
N PRO A 476 14.21 -29.02 -24.68
CA PRO A 476 13.29 -30.12 -24.48
C PRO A 476 11.81 -29.75 -24.74
N ALA A 477 11.05 -30.68 -25.30
CA ALA A 477 9.67 -30.44 -25.76
C ALA A 477 8.68 -30.14 -24.61
N ASP A 478 9.00 -30.58 -23.40
CA ASP A 478 8.16 -30.46 -22.20
C ASP A 478 8.33 -29.11 -21.46
N GLN A 479 9.37 -28.34 -21.81
CA GLN A 479 9.60 -27.02 -21.24
C GLN A 479 8.54 -26.02 -21.70
N SER A 480 8.09 -25.17 -20.78
CA SER A 480 7.06 -24.16 -21.04
C SER A 480 7.40 -23.27 -22.24
N GLY A 481 8.67 -22.85 -22.37
CA GLY A 481 9.13 -22.03 -23.48
C GLY A 481 8.98 -22.72 -24.83
N THR A 482 9.34 -23.99 -24.93
CA THR A 482 9.21 -24.78 -26.16
C THR A 482 7.75 -24.93 -26.58
N VAL A 483 6.84 -25.19 -25.63
CA VAL A 483 5.40 -25.30 -25.89
C VAL A 483 4.78 -23.96 -26.31
N ILE A 484 5.28 -22.84 -25.76
CA ILE A 484 4.85 -21.51 -26.18
C ILE A 484 5.30 -21.24 -27.62
N LEU A 485 6.54 -21.57 -27.96
CA LEU A 485 7.15 -21.32 -29.26
C LEU A 485 6.67 -22.27 -30.37
N SER A 486 6.09 -23.43 -30.03
CA SER A 486 5.52 -24.35 -31.02
C SER A 486 4.21 -23.83 -31.64
N LYS A 487 3.62 -22.78 -31.06
CA LYS A 487 2.42 -22.11 -31.57
C LYS A 487 2.81 -20.96 -32.47
N GLU A 488 2.20 -20.89 -33.65
CA GLU A 488 2.34 -19.77 -34.55
C GLU A 488 1.67 -18.50 -33.96
N PRO A 489 2.33 -17.32 -34.01
CA PRO A 489 1.75 -16.09 -33.51
C PRO A 489 0.56 -15.65 -34.37
N LYS A 490 -0.56 -15.32 -33.72
CA LYS A 490 -1.75 -14.76 -34.40
C LYS A 490 -1.53 -13.29 -34.72
N LEU A 491 -0.88 -12.57 -33.81
CA LEU A 491 -0.46 -11.19 -33.97
C LEU A 491 0.99 -11.10 -34.46
N GLN A 492 1.21 -10.42 -35.58
CA GLN A 492 2.55 -10.05 -36.04
C GLN A 492 2.98 -8.74 -35.37
N ALA A 493 3.96 -8.81 -34.48
CA ALA A 493 4.36 -7.65 -33.69
C ALA A 493 5.19 -6.64 -34.50
N ASN A 494 4.83 -5.37 -34.42
CA ASN A 494 5.59 -4.26 -34.97
C ASN A 494 6.54 -3.67 -33.92
N PHE A 495 7.84 -3.89 -34.07
CA PHE A 495 8.87 -3.39 -33.15
C PHE A 495 9.39 -1.98 -33.45
N ALA A 496 8.83 -1.28 -34.45
CA ALA A 496 9.20 0.10 -34.76
C ALA A 496 8.94 1.02 -33.56
N ARG A 497 9.89 1.92 -33.27
CA ARG A 497 9.86 2.75 -32.07
C ARG A 497 8.62 3.64 -32.02
N ALA A 498 7.78 3.44 -31.01
CA ALA A 498 6.62 4.31 -30.78
C ALA A 498 7.04 5.59 -30.04
N VAL A 499 6.45 6.74 -30.38
CA VAL A 499 6.72 8.03 -29.71
C VAL A 499 6.44 7.96 -28.19
N ALA A 500 5.41 7.22 -27.78
CA ALA A 500 5.02 6.99 -26.39
C ALA A 500 5.78 5.86 -25.68
N SER A 501 6.83 5.28 -26.28
CA SER A 501 7.60 4.16 -25.71
C SER A 501 8.49 4.54 -24.52
N LEU A 502 8.79 5.83 -24.36
CA LEU A 502 9.51 6.39 -23.21
C LEU A 502 8.52 7.10 -22.27
N SER A 503 8.69 6.90 -20.96
CA SER A 503 7.93 7.67 -19.99
C SER A 503 8.39 9.14 -19.97
N LYS A 504 7.52 10.07 -19.53
CA LYS A 504 7.86 11.50 -19.49
C LYS A 504 9.05 11.74 -18.56
N ALA A 505 9.12 11.01 -17.45
CA ALA A 505 10.24 11.02 -16.52
C ALA A 505 11.55 10.54 -17.18
N GLN A 506 11.50 9.48 -18.00
CA GLN A 506 12.67 9.00 -18.74
C GLN A 506 13.15 10.04 -19.77
N ALA A 507 12.22 10.66 -20.50
CA ALA A 507 12.55 11.75 -21.42
C ALA A 507 13.20 12.95 -20.71
N LYS A 508 12.78 13.22 -19.47
CA LYS A 508 13.32 14.31 -18.63
C LYS A 508 14.49 13.89 -17.73
N LYS A 509 15.02 12.67 -17.87
CA LYS A 509 16.11 12.10 -17.04
C LYS A 509 15.86 12.18 -15.51
N VAL A 510 14.59 12.08 -15.09
CA VAL A 510 14.23 12.05 -13.66
C VAL A 510 14.46 10.65 -13.11
N ALA A 511 15.23 10.55 -12.02
CA ALA A 511 15.47 9.27 -11.35
C ALA A 511 14.17 8.69 -10.78
N ARG A 512 13.89 7.42 -11.07
CA ARG A 512 12.67 6.71 -10.61
C ARG A 512 12.93 5.72 -9.49
N PHE A 513 14.09 5.07 -9.54
CA PHE A 513 14.55 4.11 -8.55
C PHE A 513 15.89 4.59 -8.01
N LEU A 514 15.89 4.95 -6.72
CA LEU A 514 17.12 5.32 -6.02
C LEU A 514 17.65 4.10 -5.26
N PRO A 515 18.97 3.82 -5.34
CA PRO A 515 19.59 2.75 -4.57
C PRO A 515 19.53 3.06 -3.07
N ASN A 516 19.73 2.01 -2.26
CA ASN A 516 19.82 2.19 -0.81
C ASN A 516 21.11 2.96 -0.45
N PRO A 517 21.09 3.87 0.54
CA PRO A 517 22.25 4.70 0.86
C PRO A 517 23.44 3.93 1.45
N GLU A 518 23.21 2.79 2.12
CA GLU A 518 24.20 2.06 2.92
C GLU A 518 24.14 0.55 2.63
N ARG A 519 25.28 -0.17 2.76
CA ARG A 519 25.37 -1.62 2.48
C ARG A 519 24.50 -2.51 3.40
N HIS A 520 24.20 -2.06 4.62
CA HIS A 520 23.36 -2.78 5.60
C HIS A 520 22.04 -2.03 5.89
N TRP A 521 21.45 -1.43 4.86
CA TRP A 521 20.20 -0.68 4.99
C TRP A 521 19.01 -1.61 5.28
N GLY A 522 18.44 -1.50 6.48
CA GLY A 522 17.28 -2.31 6.88
C GLY A 522 16.61 -1.87 8.19
N PRO A 523 15.46 -2.46 8.52
CA PRO A 523 14.71 -2.11 9.72
C PRO A 523 15.40 -2.64 10.98
N LYS A 524 15.40 -1.84 12.04
CA LYS A 524 15.90 -2.24 13.35
C LYS A 524 14.90 -3.12 14.11
N VAL A 525 15.42 -3.93 15.03
CA VAL A 525 14.65 -4.81 15.93
C VAL A 525 13.74 -3.98 16.84
N ARG A 526 12.64 -4.55 17.35
CA ARG A 526 11.74 -3.93 18.33
C ARG A 526 12.38 -3.85 19.73
N ALA A 527 12.04 -2.82 20.51
CA ALA A 527 12.47 -2.68 21.90
C ALA A 527 12.08 -3.91 22.75
N GLY A 528 13.00 -4.38 23.59
CA GLY A 528 12.81 -5.52 24.48
C GLY A 528 13.03 -6.92 23.87
N ARG A 529 13.31 -7.04 22.56
CA ARG A 529 13.62 -8.34 21.92
C ARG A 529 15.14 -8.56 21.85
N GLN A 530 15.62 -9.68 22.38
CA GLN A 530 17.06 -10.05 22.32
C GLN A 530 17.49 -10.34 20.87
N ILE A 531 18.64 -9.79 20.48
CA ILE A 531 19.29 -10.04 19.18
C ILE A 531 19.87 -11.45 19.23
N THR A 532 19.30 -12.37 18.45
CA THR A 532 19.90 -13.71 18.27
C THR A 532 20.99 -13.67 17.21
N ALA A 533 21.87 -14.68 17.15
CA ALA A 533 22.93 -14.79 16.13
C ALA A 533 22.42 -14.63 14.68
N LYS A 534 21.15 -15.00 14.42
CA LYS A 534 20.46 -14.84 13.13
C LYS A 534 20.15 -13.38 12.76
N HIS A 535 20.11 -12.47 13.73
CA HIS A 535 19.90 -11.03 13.55
C HIS A 535 21.22 -10.24 13.50
N ALA A 536 22.32 -10.82 13.98
CA ALA A 536 23.61 -10.16 14.07
C ALA A 536 24.26 -9.91 12.70
N SER A 537 24.02 -10.80 11.72
CA SER A 537 24.49 -10.64 10.34
C SER A 537 23.89 -9.43 9.60
N LEU A 538 22.79 -8.86 10.10
CA LEU A 538 22.16 -7.65 9.55
C LEU A 538 22.75 -6.34 10.13
N LEU A 539 23.57 -6.40 11.19
CA LEU A 539 24.00 -5.24 11.97
C LEU A 539 25.44 -4.79 11.72
N GLY A 540 26.15 -5.42 10.78
CA GLY A 540 27.56 -5.12 10.47
C GLY A 540 28.53 -5.63 11.54
N THR A 541 29.77 -5.90 11.13
CA THR A 541 30.85 -6.48 11.94
C THR A 541 31.22 -5.65 13.18
N ASP A 542 30.96 -4.34 13.14
CA ASP A 542 31.27 -3.44 14.26
C ASP A 542 30.32 -3.64 15.47
N LYS A 543 29.14 -4.24 15.26
CA LYS A 543 28.15 -4.49 16.33
C LYS A 543 28.11 -5.92 16.83
N THR A 544 28.68 -6.88 16.10
CA THR A 544 28.87 -8.25 16.59
C THR A 544 29.84 -8.29 17.78
N ASN A 545 30.85 -7.42 17.80
CA ASN A 545 31.86 -7.39 18.87
C ASN A 545 31.38 -6.71 20.17
N MET A 546 30.32 -5.90 20.13
CA MET A 546 29.72 -5.30 21.33
C MET A 546 28.65 -6.18 22.00
N ALA A 547 28.11 -7.19 21.31
CA ALA A 547 27.08 -8.08 21.84
C ALA A 547 27.64 -9.28 22.62
N LEU A 548 28.94 -9.55 22.48
CA LEU A 548 29.66 -10.59 23.21
C LEU A 548 30.57 -9.92 24.24
N GLY A 549 30.02 -9.63 25.43
CA GLY A 549 30.83 -9.24 26.58
C GLY A 549 31.77 -10.38 27.00
N PRO A 550 32.91 -10.08 27.64
CA PRO A 550 33.97 -11.06 27.93
C PRO A 550 33.62 -11.91 29.16
N GLN A 551 32.57 -12.72 29.11
CA GLN A 551 32.34 -13.81 30.06
C GLN A 551 31.61 -14.97 29.36
N GLY A 552 32.37 -15.97 28.93
CA GLY A 552 31.89 -17.19 28.30
C GLY A 552 33.04 -17.86 27.58
N GLY A 553 33.78 -18.72 28.29
CA GLY A 553 35.06 -19.26 27.87
C GLY A 553 35.02 -20.19 26.65
N GLY A 554 36.12 -20.16 25.90
CA GLY A 554 36.73 -21.30 25.23
C GLY A 554 35.97 -21.91 24.05
N LEU A 555 36.34 -21.51 22.84
CA LEU A 555 36.68 -22.38 21.71
C LEU A 555 37.25 -21.49 20.59
N GLU A 556 38.53 -21.66 20.28
CA GLU A 556 39.25 -20.92 19.24
C GLU A 556 38.64 -21.21 17.86
N ALA A 557 38.33 -20.15 17.09
CA ALA A 557 38.09 -20.24 15.66
C ALA A 557 39.43 -20.08 14.92
N PRO A 558 39.70 -20.85 13.84
CA PRO A 558 40.96 -20.75 13.12
C PRO A 558 41.02 -19.42 12.34
N PRO A 559 42.23 -18.88 12.09
CA PRO A 559 42.38 -17.61 11.41
C PRO A 559 41.99 -17.77 9.93
N ILE A 560 41.07 -16.92 9.46
CA ILE A 560 40.81 -16.74 8.03
C ILE A 560 41.82 -15.71 7.54
N THR A 561 42.73 -16.15 6.69
CA THR A 561 43.65 -15.31 5.92
C THR A 561 42.87 -14.60 4.83
N ASP A 562 43.03 -13.28 4.76
CA ASP A 562 42.58 -12.45 3.63
C ASP A 562 43.42 -12.82 2.39
N GLU A 563 42.83 -13.57 1.46
CA GLU A 563 43.34 -13.67 0.09
C GLU A 563 42.25 -13.15 -0.87
N GLU A 564 42.59 -12.03 -1.50
CA GLU A 564 41.96 -11.53 -2.72
C GLU A 564 42.08 -12.60 -3.80
N GLU A 565 40.97 -13.09 -4.38
CA GLU A 565 41.05 -13.78 -5.67
C GLU A 565 39.90 -13.40 -6.61
N GLU A 566 40.36 -13.07 -7.81
CA GLU A 566 39.68 -12.69 -9.03
C GLU A 566 38.76 -13.80 -9.57
N GLU A 567 37.85 -13.43 -10.48
CA GLU A 567 37.16 -14.39 -11.35
C GLU A 567 38.18 -15.29 -12.09
N PRO A 568 37.81 -16.56 -12.37
CA PRO A 568 37.89 -16.92 -13.78
C PRO A 568 36.78 -17.85 -14.31
N GLU A 569 36.75 -17.82 -15.64
CA GLU A 569 35.89 -18.46 -16.61
C GLU A 569 35.88 -20.02 -16.59
N HIS A 570 34.78 -20.55 -17.14
CA HIS A 570 34.54 -21.87 -17.70
C HIS A 570 35.73 -22.85 -17.89
N LYS A 571 35.56 -24.09 -17.39
CA LYS A 571 35.86 -25.33 -18.15
C LYS A 571 35.10 -26.54 -17.61
N ARG A 572 34.60 -27.36 -18.55
CA ARG A 572 33.94 -28.67 -18.36
C ARG A 572 34.90 -29.70 -17.77
N GLN A 573 34.39 -30.59 -16.90
CA GLN A 573 34.68 -32.04 -16.99
C GLN A 573 33.63 -32.89 -16.27
N LYS A 574 33.25 -34.00 -16.92
CA LYS A 574 32.36 -35.08 -16.46
C LYS A 574 33.17 -36.09 -15.64
N ILE A 575 32.61 -36.61 -14.54
CA ILE A 575 32.65 -38.00 -14.01
C ILE A 575 31.40 -38.09 -13.09
N GLY A 576 30.46 -39.03 -13.10
CA GLY A 576 30.40 -40.42 -13.56
C GLY A 576 30.07 -41.32 -12.35
N ASP A 577 28.79 -41.71 -12.22
CA ASP A 577 28.18 -42.84 -11.46
C ASP A 577 28.51 -42.96 -9.93
N GLU A 578 27.75 -43.54 -8.99
CA GLU A 578 26.67 -44.53 -8.89
C GLU A 578 26.36 -44.60 -7.35
N PHE A 579 25.15 -44.57 -6.76
CA PHE A 579 24.28 -45.73 -6.47
C PHE A 579 23.08 -45.34 -5.54
N ALA A 580 21.91 -45.94 -5.83
CA ALA A 580 20.81 -46.47 -4.98
C ALA A 580 20.18 -45.61 -3.84
N VAL A 581 18.89 -45.22 -3.86
CA VAL A 581 17.62 -46.00 -3.71
C VAL A 581 17.53 -46.75 -2.37
N ALA A 582 16.99 -46.12 -1.31
CA ALA A 582 15.62 -46.26 -0.76
C ALA A 582 15.54 -47.35 0.36
N PRO A 583 14.48 -47.47 1.18
CA PRO A 583 13.09 -46.99 1.05
C PRO A 583 12.83 -45.57 1.56
#